data_AF-A0AAU5DDY0-F1
#
_entry.id   AF-A0AAU5DDY0-F1
#
_cell.length_a   1.000
_cell.length_b   1.000
_cell.length_c   1.000
_cell.angle_alpha   90.00
_cell.angle_beta   90.00
_cell.angle_gamma   90.00
#
_symmetry.space_group_name_H-M   'P 1'
#
loop_
_entity.id
_entity.type
_entity.pdbx_description
1 polymer ?
#
loop_
_entity_poly.entity_id
_entity_poly.type
_entity_poly.pdbx_seq_one_letter_code
_entity_poly.pdbx_strand_id
1 'polypeptide(L)'
;MKSTPSTHPQQSDEMAGRTDLGRRLAARREALGLSRDELGRRCGADGTYIAYLEEHAASPAIGTLVRVADALGLTVDDLTGASAHRVAGRSTARRDSTLVPLDEPECRRLLNTHGVGRIAIFTPDGPAVLPVNYLITGPDIAFRTSAEAVTARAAGTEVAFEIDNIDDVTATGWSVLAVGELAAVTDQHEIQHLNTTARSQPWAGGPRTHWMKLTPARITGRRVVHDS
;
A
#
# COMPACT_ATOMS: atom_id res chain seq x y z
N MET A 1 20.54 -0.16 47.29
CA MET A 1 20.77 -1.25 46.32
C MET A 1 19.75 -1.10 45.21
N LYS A 2 20.20 -0.82 43.98
CA LYS A 2 19.34 -0.68 42.80
C LYS A 2 19.11 -2.06 42.19
N SER A 3 17.84 -2.41 42.01
CA SER A 3 17.40 -3.62 41.31
C SER A 3 17.54 -3.44 39.80
N THR A 4 18.06 -4.46 39.14
CA THR A 4 18.14 -4.63 37.69
C THR A 4 16.74 -4.85 37.10
N PRO A 5 16.46 -4.36 35.88
CA PRO A 5 15.53 -5.04 34.99
C PRO A 5 16.25 -5.55 33.74
N SER A 6 16.02 -6.83 33.47
CA SER A 6 16.48 -7.58 32.31
C SER A 6 15.88 -7.03 31.02
N THR A 7 16.74 -6.86 30.02
CA THR A 7 16.39 -6.56 28.63
C THR A 7 16.04 -7.85 27.90
N HIS A 8 14.83 -7.95 27.35
CA HIS A 8 14.57 -8.77 26.17
C HIS A 8 14.07 -7.86 25.03
N PRO A 9 14.74 -7.85 23.86
CA PRO A 9 14.46 -6.89 22.79
C PRO A 9 13.58 -7.47 21.67
N GLN A 10 12.86 -6.55 21.02
CA GLN A 10 12.71 -6.44 19.57
C GLN A 10 12.19 -7.68 18.81
N GLN A 11 10.87 -7.76 18.59
CA GLN A 11 10.30 -8.56 17.48
C GLN A 11 9.14 -7.86 16.74
N SER A 12 8.76 -6.63 17.11
CA SER A 12 7.57 -5.97 16.56
C SER A 12 7.84 -4.94 15.44
N ASP A 13 9.11 -4.58 15.19
CA ASP A 13 9.49 -3.46 14.31
C ASP A 13 9.80 -3.86 12.86
N GLU A 14 10.03 -5.14 12.57
CA GLU A 14 10.44 -5.61 11.23
C GLU A 14 9.27 -5.75 10.24
N MET A 15 8.02 -5.75 10.72
CA MET A 15 6.86 -6.11 9.91
C MET A 15 6.27 -4.92 9.11
N ALA A 16 6.75 -3.70 9.36
CA ALA A 16 6.26 -2.46 8.75
C ALA A 16 6.88 -2.12 7.37
N GLY A 17 7.88 -2.88 6.89
CA GLY A 17 8.62 -2.60 5.65
C GLY A 17 8.18 -3.37 4.39
N ARG A 18 7.28 -4.35 4.51
CA ARG A 18 7.02 -5.34 3.43
C ARG A 18 5.81 -4.94 2.57
N THR A 19 6.02 -4.71 1.28
CA THR A 19 4.91 -4.65 0.28
C THR A 19 4.21 -5.99 0.14
N ASP A 20 2.98 -6.00 -0.40
CA ASP A 20 2.24 -7.23 -0.73
C ASP A 20 3.06 -8.17 -1.65
N LEU A 21 3.78 -7.57 -2.60
CA LEU A 21 4.79 -8.26 -3.43
C LEU A 21 5.87 -8.94 -2.60
N GLY A 22 6.56 -8.21 -1.72
CA GLY A 22 7.66 -8.76 -0.90
C GLY A 22 7.19 -9.83 0.09
N ARG A 23 5.96 -9.71 0.60
CA ARG A 23 5.33 -10.75 1.41
C ARG A 23 5.07 -12.04 0.61
N ARG A 24 4.40 -11.92 -0.54
CA ARG A 24 4.03 -13.06 -1.41
C ARG A 24 5.25 -13.77 -1.99
N LEU A 25 6.24 -13.00 -2.42
CA LEU A 25 7.51 -13.51 -2.93
C LEU A 25 8.21 -14.35 -1.86
N ALA A 26 8.40 -13.81 -0.65
CA ALA A 26 9.05 -14.54 0.44
C ALA A 26 8.27 -15.79 0.85
N ALA A 27 6.95 -15.66 1.04
CA ALA A 27 6.10 -16.79 1.44
C ALA A 27 6.16 -17.93 0.41
N ARG A 28 6.13 -17.61 -0.89
CA ARG A 28 6.24 -18.62 -1.94
C ARG A 28 7.65 -19.22 -2.04
N ARG A 29 8.69 -18.39 -1.91
CA ARG A 29 10.09 -18.85 -1.87
C ARG A 29 10.30 -19.86 -0.74
N GLU A 30 9.82 -19.54 0.45
CA GLU A 30 9.93 -20.38 1.64
C GLU A 30 9.13 -21.68 1.51
N ALA A 31 7.92 -21.63 0.96
CA ALA A 31 7.12 -22.83 0.68
C ALA A 31 7.79 -23.79 -0.33
N LEU A 32 8.61 -23.26 -1.24
CA LEU A 32 9.42 -24.04 -2.18
C LEU A 32 10.78 -24.45 -1.61
N GLY A 33 11.10 -24.09 -0.35
CA GLY A 33 12.37 -24.40 0.29
C GLY A 33 13.58 -23.71 -0.35
N LEU A 34 13.38 -22.61 -1.06
CA LEU A 34 14.43 -21.90 -1.78
C LEU A 34 15.11 -20.87 -0.87
N SER A 35 16.45 -20.78 -0.92
CA SER A 35 17.17 -19.63 -0.35
C SER A 35 17.02 -18.40 -1.26
N ARG A 36 17.34 -17.21 -0.75
CA ARG A 36 17.31 -15.97 -1.54
C ARG A 36 18.30 -16.00 -2.70
N ASP A 37 19.49 -16.56 -2.48
CA ASP A 37 20.49 -16.77 -3.54
C ASP A 37 20.04 -17.78 -4.59
N GLU A 38 19.34 -18.83 -4.17
CA GLU A 38 18.79 -19.84 -5.08
C GLU A 38 17.70 -19.24 -5.98
N LEU A 39 16.79 -18.45 -5.41
CA LEU A 39 15.76 -17.75 -6.19
C LEU A 39 16.39 -16.71 -7.13
N GLY A 40 17.36 -15.93 -6.64
CA GLY A 40 18.09 -14.96 -7.46
C GLY A 40 18.67 -15.61 -8.70
N ARG A 41 19.41 -16.72 -8.52
CA ARG A 41 20.01 -17.45 -9.64
C ARG A 41 18.99 -17.92 -10.68
N ARG A 42 17.79 -18.33 -10.24
CA ARG A 42 16.72 -18.81 -11.12
C ARG A 42 16.06 -17.67 -11.91
N CYS A 43 15.95 -16.47 -11.36
CA CYS A 43 15.33 -15.32 -12.03
C CYS A 43 16.34 -14.35 -12.67
N GLY A 44 17.62 -14.70 -12.70
CA GLY A 44 18.69 -13.87 -13.27
C GLY A 44 18.99 -12.62 -12.43
N ALA A 45 18.85 -12.71 -11.11
CA ALA A 45 19.21 -11.70 -10.13
C ALA A 45 20.17 -12.26 -9.07
N ASP A 46 20.68 -11.41 -8.18
CA ASP A 46 21.42 -11.85 -7.00
C ASP A 46 20.53 -11.95 -5.75
N GLY A 47 20.96 -12.69 -4.73
CA GLY A 47 20.16 -12.89 -3.52
C GLY A 47 20.03 -11.65 -2.64
N THR A 48 20.94 -10.66 -2.76
CA THR A 48 20.78 -9.36 -2.11
C THR A 48 19.62 -8.59 -2.72
N TYR A 49 19.45 -8.66 -4.04
CA TYR A 49 18.30 -8.09 -4.71
C TYR A 49 16.99 -8.79 -4.33
N ILE A 50 16.99 -10.12 -4.14
CA ILE A 50 15.82 -10.82 -3.61
C ILE A 50 15.48 -10.38 -2.18
N ALA A 51 16.48 -10.26 -1.30
CA ALA A 51 16.27 -9.73 0.06
C ALA A 51 15.65 -8.31 0.01
N TYR A 52 16.17 -7.46 -0.88
CA TYR A 52 15.62 -6.13 -1.10
C TYR A 52 14.14 -6.16 -1.52
N LEU A 53 13.76 -7.05 -2.46
CA LEU A 53 12.35 -7.21 -2.87
C LEU A 53 11.44 -7.72 -1.73
N GLU A 54 11.95 -8.57 -0.85
CA GLU A 54 11.18 -9.17 0.25
C GLU A 54 10.97 -8.24 1.44
N GLU A 55 11.98 -7.44 1.76
CA GLU A 55 12.08 -6.68 3.01
C GLU A 55 11.68 -5.21 2.84
N HIS A 56 11.67 -4.71 1.61
CA HIS A 56 11.41 -3.30 1.32
C HIS A 56 10.20 -3.13 0.41
N ALA A 57 9.67 -1.91 0.42
CA ALA A 57 8.68 -1.48 -0.56
C ALA A 57 9.33 -1.26 -1.94
N ALA A 58 9.66 -2.35 -2.62
CA ALA A 58 10.33 -2.34 -3.92
C ALA A 58 9.32 -2.33 -5.08
N SER A 59 9.65 -1.59 -6.15
CA SER A 59 8.90 -1.59 -7.42
C SER A 59 9.81 -2.07 -8.56
N PRO A 60 9.97 -3.39 -8.75
CA PRO A 60 10.82 -3.95 -9.79
C PRO A 60 10.24 -3.72 -11.19
N ALA A 61 11.11 -3.68 -12.20
CA ALA A 61 10.67 -3.64 -13.60
C ALA A 61 9.82 -4.88 -13.96
N ILE A 62 8.88 -4.73 -14.90
CA ILE A 62 7.99 -5.81 -15.35
C ILE A 62 8.77 -7.07 -15.78
N GLY A 63 9.90 -6.90 -16.47
CA GLY A 63 10.76 -8.02 -16.87
C GLY A 63 11.32 -8.81 -15.68
N THR A 64 11.59 -8.15 -14.56
CA THR A 64 12.01 -8.79 -13.30
C THR A 64 10.84 -9.51 -12.65
N LEU A 65 9.65 -8.92 -12.61
CA LEU A 65 8.44 -9.58 -12.09
C LEU A 65 8.11 -10.85 -12.87
N VAL A 66 8.20 -10.83 -14.20
CA VAL A 66 7.97 -12.00 -15.04
C VAL A 66 8.96 -13.12 -14.71
N ARG A 67 10.25 -12.82 -14.58
CA ARG A 67 11.28 -13.83 -14.25
C ARG A 67 11.13 -14.39 -12.83
N VAL A 68 10.76 -13.54 -11.86
CA VAL A 68 10.53 -13.99 -10.49
C VAL A 68 9.26 -14.84 -10.39
N ALA A 69 8.18 -14.44 -11.08
CA ALA A 69 6.94 -15.19 -11.13
C ALA A 69 7.15 -16.58 -11.76
N ASP A 70 7.84 -16.64 -12.89
CA ASP A 70 8.21 -17.89 -13.56
C ASP A 70 9.07 -18.80 -12.66
N ALA A 71 10.10 -18.25 -12.02
CA ALA A 71 10.97 -18.99 -11.10
C ALA A 71 10.24 -19.56 -9.86
N LEU A 72 9.11 -18.95 -9.47
CA LEU A 72 8.26 -19.36 -8.35
C LEU A 72 7.03 -20.20 -8.78
N GLY A 73 6.86 -20.43 -10.08
CA GLY A 73 5.69 -21.10 -10.65
C GLY A 73 4.39 -20.35 -10.38
N LEU A 74 4.43 -19.02 -10.45
CA LEU A 74 3.31 -18.11 -10.26
C LEU A 74 3.06 -17.29 -11.52
N THR A 75 1.86 -16.73 -11.66
CA THR A 75 1.65 -15.62 -12.59
C THR A 75 2.14 -14.31 -11.96
N VAL A 76 2.38 -13.29 -12.79
CA VAL A 76 2.67 -11.93 -12.29
C VAL A 76 1.49 -11.42 -11.45
N ASP A 77 0.26 -11.78 -11.79
CA ASP A 77 -0.93 -11.41 -11.03
C ASP A 77 -0.99 -12.06 -9.64
N ASP A 78 -0.60 -13.33 -9.52
CA ASP A 78 -0.52 -14.02 -8.22
C ASP A 78 0.56 -13.38 -7.33
N LEU A 79 1.68 -13.00 -7.96
CA LEU A 79 2.83 -12.40 -7.30
C LEU A 79 2.58 -10.94 -6.87
N THR A 80 1.79 -10.19 -7.66
CA THR A 80 1.51 -8.76 -7.43
C THR A 80 0.15 -8.49 -6.78
N GLY A 81 -0.72 -9.51 -6.69
CA GLY A 81 -2.08 -9.37 -6.18
C GLY A 81 -3.10 -8.82 -7.17
N ALA A 82 -2.75 -8.63 -8.45
CA ALA A 82 -3.67 -8.10 -9.46
C ALA A 82 -4.91 -9.01 -9.71
N SER A 83 -4.83 -10.32 -9.42
CA SER A 83 -5.95 -11.26 -9.53
C SER A 83 -6.83 -11.37 -8.27
N ALA A 84 -6.49 -10.72 -7.16
CA ALA A 84 -7.36 -10.64 -5.98
C ALA A 84 -8.71 -9.93 -6.27
N HIS A 85 -8.85 -9.33 -7.46
CA HIS A 85 -10.08 -8.69 -7.93
C HIS A 85 -10.89 -9.52 -8.96
N ARG A 86 -10.61 -10.81 -9.17
CA ARG A 86 -11.45 -11.69 -10.00
C ARG A 86 -11.80 -13.02 -9.32
N VAL A 87 -12.78 -13.00 -8.42
CA VAL A 87 -13.58 -14.20 -8.12
C VAL A 87 -15.04 -13.91 -8.44
N ALA A 88 -15.54 -14.57 -9.50
CA ALA A 88 -16.96 -14.71 -9.75
C ALA A 88 -17.56 -15.59 -8.64
N GLY A 89 -18.42 -15.00 -7.81
CA GLY A 89 -19.54 -15.67 -7.15
C GLY A 89 -19.23 -16.92 -6.32
N ARG A 90 -18.52 -16.77 -5.19
CA ARG A 90 -18.79 -17.51 -3.94
C ARG A 90 -17.96 -16.92 -2.80
N SER A 91 -18.56 -15.97 -2.08
CA SER A 91 -18.03 -15.55 -0.79
C SER A 91 -18.35 -16.65 0.23
N THR A 92 -17.33 -17.37 0.69
CA THR A 92 -17.38 -18.07 1.98
C THR A 92 -16.96 -17.08 3.06
N ALA A 93 -17.70 -15.98 3.22
CA ALA A 93 -17.62 -15.20 4.45
C ALA A 93 -17.91 -16.19 5.59
N ARG A 94 -16.92 -16.41 6.47
CA ARG A 94 -17.16 -17.13 7.72
C ARG A 94 -18.29 -16.42 8.44
N ARG A 95 -19.30 -17.18 8.89
CA ARG A 95 -20.49 -16.61 9.53
C ARG A 95 -20.19 -15.95 10.89
N ASP A 96 -18.96 -16.09 11.38
CA ASP A 96 -18.50 -15.65 12.71
C ASP A 96 -17.51 -14.46 12.63
N SER A 97 -17.47 -13.78 11.47
CA SER A 97 -16.64 -12.58 11.28
C SER A 97 -17.38 -11.31 11.68
N THR A 98 -16.80 -10.53 12.60
CA THR A 98 -17.35 -9.25 13.07
C THR A 98 -16.50 -8.09 12.56
N LEU A 99 -17.15 -7.02 12.08
CA LEU A 99 -16.49 -5.75 11.74
C LEU A 99 -16.45 -4.84 12.96
N VAL A 100 -15.25 -4.57 13.46
CA VAL A 100 -15.01 -3.72 14.62
C VAL A 100 -14.46 -2.36 14.16
N PRO A 101 -14.96 -1.23 14.70
CA PRO A 101 -14.41 0.09 14.38
C PRO A 101 -12.98 0.22 14.90
N LEU A 102 -12.14 0.91 14.14
CA LEU A 102 -10.82 1.34 14.57
C LEU A 102 -10.89 2.76 15.12
N ASP A 103 -10.11 3.04 16.15
CA ASP A 103 -9.93 4.40 16.62
C ASP A 103 -9.05 5.22 15.65
N GLU A 104 -9.08 6.54 15.78
CA GLU A 104 -8.36 7.43 14.88
C GLU A 104 -6.83 7.22 14.93
N PRO A 105 -6.18 7.07 16.11
CA PRO A 105 -4.74 6.78 16.18
C PRO A 105 -4.35 5.53 15.38
N GLU A 106 -5.13 4.45 15.48
CA GLU A 106 -4.88 3.22 14.74
C GLU A 106 -5.08 3.44 13.23
N CYS A 107 -6.11 4.18 12.81
CA CYS A 107 -6.30 4.52 11.40
C CYS A 107 -5.10 5.30 10.84
N ARG A 108 -4.59 6.27 11.60
CA ARG A 108 -3.41 7.07 11.20
C ARG A 108 -2.15 6.21 11.11
N ARG A 109 -1.98 5.26 12.04
CA ARG A 109 -0.87 4.30 11.98
C ARG A 109 -0.91 3.45 10.72
N LEU A 110 -2.10 2.99 10.32
CA LEU A 110 -2.29 2.21 9.10
C LEU A 110 -2.06 3.06 7.83
N LEU A 111 -2.52 4.32 7.83
CA LEU A 111 -2.25 5.29 6.75
C LEU A 111 -0.77 5.61 6.55
N ASN A 112 0.04 5.60 7.61
CA ASN A 112 1.49 5.85 7.52
C ASN A 112 2.28 4.76 6.75
N THR A 113 1.62 3.68 6.33
CA THR A 113 2.20 2.75 5.36
C THR A 113 2.27 3.43 3.99
N HIS A 114 3.46 3.70 3.47
CA HIS A 114 3.60 4.31 2.14
C HIS A 114 3.20 3.29 1.08
N GLY A 115 2.41 3.69 0.08
CA GLY A 115 1.93 2.75 -0.93
C GLY A 115 0.90 3.33 -1.89
N VAL A 116 -0.02 2.46 -2.31
CA VAL A 116 -1.14 2.80 -3.20
C VAL A 116 -2.40 2.90 -2.36
N GLY A 117 -3.14 3.99 -2.55
CA GLY A 117 -4.54 4.06 -2.13
C GLY A 117 -5.45 4.35 -3.30
N ARG A 118 -6.74 4.40 -3.04
CA ARG A 118 -7.75 4.78 -4.03
C ARG A 118 -8.34 6.12 -3.66
N ILE A 119 -8.37 7.05 -4.61
CA ILE A 119 -9.12 8.30 -4.48
C ILE A 119 -10.43 8.19 -5.25
N ALA A 120 -11.54 8.44 -4.57
CA ALA A 120 -12.86 8.56 -5.15
C ALA A 120 -13.21 10.05 -5.30
N ILE A 121 -13.54 10.44 -6.53
CA ILE A 121 -13.88 11.81 -6.91
C ILE A 121 -15.18 11.81 -7.70
N PHE A 122 -15.89 12.95 -7.69
CA PHE A 122 -17.01 13.18 -8.60
C PHE A 122 -16.52 13.85 -9.88
N THR A 123 -16.89 13.30 -11.03
CA THR A 123 -16.56 13.84 -12.35
C THR A 123 -17.84 14.17 -13.11
N PRO A 124 -17.79 14.95 -14.21
CA PRO A 124 -18.96 15.21 -15.04
C PRO A 124 -19.64 13.94 -15.58
N ASP A 125 -18.88 12.87 -15.80
CA ASP A 125 -19.38 11.59 -16.31
C ASP A 125 -19.86 10.64 -15.18
N GLY A 126 -19.80 11.10 -13.92
CA GLY A 126 -20.16 10.34 -12.72
C GLY A 126 -18.98 10.14 -11.75
N PRO A 127 -19.18 9.38 -10.66
CA PRO A 127 -18.13 9.07 -9.70
C PRO A 127 -17.05 8.19 -10.32
N ALA A 128 -15.78 8.50 -10.03
CA ALA A 128 -14.62 7.74 -10.48
C ALA A 128 -13.72 7.40 -9.30
N VAL A 129 -13.15 6.19 -9.30
CA VAL A 129 -12.19 5.72 -8.31
C VAL A 129 -10.87 5.42 -9.00
N LEU A 130 -9.80 6.09 -8.57
CA LEU A 130 -8.50 6.05 -9.25
C LEU A 130 -7.40 5.64 -8.25
N PRO A 131 -6.46 4.76 -8.64
CA PRO A 131 -5.31 4.46 -7.81
C PRO A 131 -4.34 5.63 -7.78
N VAL A 132 -3.80 5.95 -6.60
CA VAL A 132 -2.76 6.98 -6.42
C VAL A 132 -1.66 6.48 -5.50
N ASN A 133 -0.40 6.75 -5.87
CA ASN A 133 0.71 6.63 -4.94
C ASN A 133 0.66 7.82 -4.00
N TYR A 134 0.63 7.57 -2.70
CA TYR A 134 0.48 8.61 -1.70
C TYR A 134 1.60 8.59 -0.66
N LEU A 135 1.70 9.71 0.05
CA LEU A 135 2.50 9.85 1.26
C LEU A 135 1.71 10.63 2.30
N ILE A 136 2.11 10.52 3.56
CA ILE A 136 1.56 11.32 4.65
C ILE A 136 2.50 12.50 4.93
N THR A 137 1.95 13.71 4.98
CA THR A 137 2.66 14.95 5.30
C THR A 137 1.93 15.68 6.43
N GLY A 138 2.42 15.56 7.66
CA GLY A 138 1.69 16.03 8.84
C GLY A 138 0.32 15.34 8.94
N PRO A 139 -0.81 16.08 8.97
CA PRO A 139 -2.14 15.48 8.99
C PRO A 139 -2.67 15.09 7.60
N ASP A 140 -1.99 15.49 6.53
CA ASP A 140 -2.51 15.45 5.17
C ASP A 140 -2.02 14.23 4.39
N ILE A 141 -2.82 13.83 3.40
CA ILE A 141 -2.51 12.78 2.43
C ILE A 141 -2.14 13.46 1.11
N ALA A 142 -0.90 13.30 0.66
CA ALA A 142 -0.41 13.93 -0.57
C ALA A 142 -0.13 12.90 -1.67
N PHE A 143 -0.42 13.26 -2.91
CA PHE A 143 -0.11 12.42 -4.08
C PHE A 143 0.20 13.28 -5.32
N ARG A 144 0.92 12.68 -6.29
CA ARG A 144 1.22 13.33 -7.57
C ARG A 144 0.26 12.90 -8.67
N THR A 145 -0.10 13.85 -9.53
CA THR A 145 -0.89 13.63 -10.73
C THR A 145 -0.39 14.48 -11.90
N SER A 146 -0.95 14.29 -13.10
CA SER A 146 -0.73 15.20 -14.23
C SER A 146 -1.76 16.34 -14.19
N ALA A 147 -1.42 17.50 -14.74
CA ALA A 147 -2.31 18.67 -14.74
C ALA A 147 -3.64 18.40 -15.47
N GLU A 148 -3.60 17.52 -16.45
CA GLU A 148 -4.74 17.16 -17.29
C GLU A 148 -5.60 16.05 -16.68
N ALA A 149 -5.12 15.38 -15.62
CA ALA A 149 -5.83 14.28 -15.00
C ALA A 149 -7.09 14.75 -14.28
N VAL A 150 -8.08 13.85 -14.22
CA VAL A 150 -9.36 14.11 -13.56
C VAL A 150 -9.19 14.48 -12.09
N THR A 151 -8.17 13.94 -11.43
CA THR A 151 -7.83 14.28 -10.03
C THR A 151 -7.34 15.71 -9.85
N ALA A 152 -6.63 16.30 -10.83
CA ALA A 152 -6.21 17.69 -10.75
C ALA A 152 -7.40 18.66 -10.83
N ARG A 153 -8.42 18.30 -11.60
CA ARG A 153 -9.66 19.07 -11.75
C ARG A 153 -10.58 18.99 -10.53
N ALA A 154 -10.35 18.04 -9.63
CA ALA A 154 -11.12 17.86 -8.40
C ALA A 154 -10.63 18.75 -7.24
N ALA A 155 -9.67 19.66 -7.47
CA ALA A 155 -9.26 20.65 -6.48
C ALA A 155 -10.46 21.51 -6.03
N GLY A 156 -10.56 21.78 -4.72
CA GLY A 156 -11.67 22.49 -4.09
C GLY A 156 -12.93 21.66 -3.87
N THR A 157 -12.86 20.33 -4.01
CA THR A 157 -13.99 19.43 -3.79
C THR A 157 -13.73 18.46 -2.63
N GLU A 158 -14.81 17.95 -2.03
CA GLU A 158 -14.71 16.85 -1.07
C GLU A 158 -14.45 15.54 -1.82
N VAL A 159 -13.43 14.81 -1.38
CA VAL A 159 -13.04 13.52 -1.94
C VAL A 159 -12.94 12.48 -0.85
N ALA A 160 -13.01 11.21 -1.24
CA ALA A 160 -12.72 10.09 -0.37
C ALA A 160 -11.41 9.42 -0.78
N PHE A 161 -10.61 9.03 0.20
CA PHE A 161 -9.38 8.27 0.02
C PHE A 161 -9.44 7.00 0.86
N GLU A 162 -9.07 5.88 0.26
CA GLU A 162 -9.22 4.56 0.86
C GLU A 162 -7.92 3.76 0.72
N ILE A 163 -7.58 3.03 1.79
CA ILE A 163 -6.60 1.96 1.80
C ILE A 163 -7.14 0.75 2.56
N ASP A 164 -6.81 -0.44 2.07
CA ASP A 164 -7.16 -1.70 2.70
C ASP A 164 -5.97 -2.65 2.77
N ASN A 165 -6.11 -3.64 3.64
CA ASN A 165 -5.33 -4.85 3.61
C ASN A 165 -6.25 -6.00 3.98
N ILE A 166 -6.48 -6.90 3.03
CA ILE A 166 -7.37 -8.05 3.17
C ILE A 166 -6.54 -9.31 2.95
N ASP A 167 -6.66 -10.25 3.87
CA ASP A 167 -6.09 -11.58 3.78
C ASP A 167 -7.23 -12.58 3.54
N ASP A 168 -7.36 -13.00 2.28
CA ASP A 168 -8.39 -13.95 1.84
C ASP A 168 -8.17 -15.37 2.42
N VAL A 169 -6.95 -15.71 2.85
CA VAL A 169 -6.64 -17.03 3.43
C VAL A 169 -7.12 -17.10 4.87
N THR A 170 -6.87 -16.05 5.65
CA THR A 170 -7.31 -15.99 7.05
C THR A 170 -8.70 -15.36 7.20
N ALA A 171 -9.28 -14.85 6.10
CA ALA A 171 -10.50 -14.05 6.09
C ALA A 171 -10.43 -12.87 7.09
N THR A 172 -9.23 -12.32 7.30
CA THR A 172 -9.01 -11.16 8.17
C THR A 172 -8.67 -9.95 7.31
N GLY A 173 -8.83 -8.75 7.85
CA GLY A 173 -8.43 -7.55 7.12
C GLY A 173 -8.84 -6.27 7.82
N TRP A 174 -8.39 -5.15 7.26
CA TRP A 174 -8.78 -3.82 7.69
C TRP A 174 -8.91 -2.89 6.49
N SER A 175 -9.68 -1.81 6.67
CA SER A 175 -9.80 -0.70 5.73
C SER A 175 -9.77 0.61 6.49
N VAL A 176 -9.16 1.64 5.92
CA VAL A 176 -9.21 3.03 6.39
C VAL A 176 -9.76 3.91 5.29
N LEU A 177 -10.75 4.74 5.65
CA LEU A 177 -11.38 5.72 4.79
C LEU A 177 -11.14 7.12 5.39
N ALA A 178 -10.48 7.97 4.62
CA ALA A 178 -10.34 9.39 4.88
C ALA A 178 -11.25 10.18 3.93
N VAL A 179 -12.01 11.13 4.46
CA VAL A 179 -12.85 12.03 3.65
C VAL A 179 -12.52 13.46 4.03
N GLY A 180 -12.34 14.32 3.03
CA GLY A 180 -11.97 15.71 3.26
C GLY A 180 -11.77 16.48 1.96
N GLU A 181 -11.25 17.70 2.11
CA GLU A 181 -11.04 18.61 0.99
C GLU A 181 -9.75 18.29 0.24
N LEU A 182 -9.84 18.24 -1.09
CA LEU A 182 -8.69 18.11 -1.97
C LEU A 182 -8.24 19.48 -2.47
N ALA A 183 -6.95 19.79 -2.34
CA ALA A 183 -6.35 21.03 -2.83
C ALA A 183 -5.14 20.73 -3.74
N ALA A 184 -4.89 21.62 -4.70
CA ALA A 184 -3.61 21.64 -5.42
C ALA A 184 -2.55 22.34 -4.55
N VAL A 185 -1.37 21.74 -4.44
CA VAL A 185 -0.25 22.35 -3.74
C VAL A 185 0.43 23.33 -4.68
N THR A 186 0.39 24.62 -4.33
CA THR A 186 0.94 25.72 -5.15
C THR A 186 2.17 26.38 -4.54
N ASP A 187 2.35 26.25 -3.22
CA ASP A 187 3.53 26.77 -2.52
C ASP A 187 4.79 26.00 -2.97
N GLN A 188 5.76 26.74 -3.50
CA GLN A 188 7.03 26.19 -3.95
C GLN A 188 7.83 25.52 -2.82
N HIS A 189 7.78 26.04 -1.60
CA HIS A 189 8.46 25.43 -0.47
C HIS A 189 7.84 24.07 -0.10
N GLU A 190 6.50 23.99 -0.10
CA GLU A 190 5.79 22.73 0.16
C GLU A 190 6.02 21.71 -0.96
N ILE A 191 5.99 22.14 -2.23
CA ILE A 191 6.34 21.29 -3.37
C ILE A 191 7.76 20.72 -3.24
N GLN A 192 8.74 21.55 -2.88
CA GLN A 192 10.13 21.08 -2.69
C GLN A 192 10.26 20.11 -1.52
N HIS A 193 9.54 20.38 -0.42
CA HIS A 193 9.48 19.46 0.71
C HIS A 193 8.88 18.11 0.29
N LEU A 194 7.72 18.11 -0.36
CA LEU A 194 7.08 16.91 -0.89
C LEU A 194 7.97 16.17 -1.89
N ASN A 195 8.70 16.89 -2.74
CA ASN A 195 9.64 16.28 -3.67
C ASN A 195 10.80 15.57 -2.99
N THR A 196 11.28 16.13 -1.88
CA THR A 196 12.38 15.54 -1.08
C THR A 196 11.87 14.36 -0.25
N THR A 197 10.67 14.45 0.29
CA THR A 197 10.04 13.40 1.11
C THR A 197 9.54 12.23 0.25
N ALA A 198 9.09 12.50 -0.97
CA ALA A 198 8.64 11.48 -1.92
C ALA A 198 9.81 10.60 -2.37
N ARG A 199 9.98 9.46 -1.69
CA ARG A 199 11.02 8.46 -2.00
C ARG A 199 10.79 7.68 -3.30
N SER A 200 9.63 7.84 -3.96
CA SER A 200 9.20 7.04 -5.11
C SER A 200 8.64 7.89 -6.26
N GLN A 201 8.93 7.50 -7.50
CA GLN A 201 8.33 8.10 -8.71
C GLN A 201 6.92 7.52 -8.97
N PRO A 202 5.98 8.29 -9.56
CA PRO A 202 4.65 7.80 -9.93
C PRO A 202 4.70 6.62 -10.89
N TRP A 203 3.83 5.62 -10.72
CA TRP A 203 3.82 4.39 -11.54
C TRP A 203 3.30 4.59 -12.98
N ALA A 204 2.61 5.69 -13.26
CA ALA A 204 2.21 6.04 -14.62
C ALA A 204 3.27 6.96 -15.24
N GLY A 205 3.79 6.58 -16.41
CA GLY A 205 4.74 7.39 -17.16
C GLY A 205 4.20 8.77 -17.54
N GLY A 206 5.09 9.76 -17.58
CA GLY A 206 4.80 11.16 -17.91
C GLY A 206 5.15 12.13 -16.77
N PRO A 207 5.32 13.44 -17.05
CA PRO A 207 5.70 14.45 -16.06
C PRO A 207 4.52 14.74 -15.12
N ARG A 208 4.30 13.87 -14.13
CA ARG A 208 3.35 14.11 -13.03
C ARG A 208 4.01 14.99 -11.97
N THR A 209 4.11 16.28 -12.29
CA THR A 209 4.72 17.30 -11.43
C THR A 209 3.73 17.99 -10.48
N HIS A 210 2.43 17.73 -10.66
CA HIS A 210 1.39 18.42 -9.90
C HIS A 210 1.06 17.66 -8.62
N TRP A 211 1.32 18.31 -7.49
CA TRP A 211 1.01 17.79 -6.17
C TRP A 211 -0.41 18.14 -5.78
N MET A 212 -1.13 17.13 -5.31
CA MET A 212 -2.43 17.25 -4.70
C MET A 212 -2.33 16.88 -3.22
N LYS A 213 -3.14 17.53 -2.40
CA LYS A 213 -3.18 17.31 -0.95
C LYS A 213 -4.63 17.20 -0.49
N LEU A 214 -4.92 16.10 0.18
CA LEU A 214 -6.18 15.86 0.87
C LEU A 214 -5.98 16.15 2.35
N THR A 215 -6.75 17.10 2.89
CA THR A 215 -6.83 17.35 4.34
C THR A 215 -8.04 16.62 4.90
N PRO A 216 -7.85 15.49 5.62
CA PRO A 216 -8.97 14.69 6.11
C PRO A 216 -9.79 15.48 7.15
N ALA A 217 -11.08 15.65 6.88
CA ALA A 217 -12.05 16.16 7.86
C ALA A 217 -12.58 15.03 8.76
N ARG A 218 -12.58 13.80 8.25
CA ARG A 218 -12.89 12.59 9.02
C ARG A 218 -11.99 11.43 8.58
N ILE A 219 -11.60 10.61 9.54
CA ILE A 219 -10.90 9.34 9.30
C ILE A 219 -11.67 8.26 10.04
N THR A 220 -12.02 7.20 9.33
CA THR A 220 -12.71 6.03 9.90
C THR A 220 -12.00 4.77 9.48
N GLY A 221 -11.99 3.76 10.34
CA GLY A 221 -11.40 2.47 10.01
C GLY A 221 -12.27 1.33 10.51
N ARG A 222 -12.12 0.18 9.87
CA ARG A 222 -12.80 -1.05 10.23
C ARG A 222 -11.81 -2.20 10.15
N ARG A 223 -11.97 -3.18 11.04
CA ARG A 223 -11.20 -4.42 11.04
C ARG A 223 -12.14 -5.61 11.16
N VAL A 224 -11.86 -6.65 10.39
CA VAL A 224 -12.51 -7.94 10.52
C VAL A 224 -11.80 -8.72 11.63
N VAL A 225 -12.56 -9.15 12.63
CA VAL A 225 -12.13 -10.08 13.68
C VAL A 225 -12.99 -11.33 13.61
N HIS A 226 -12.46 -12.47 14.07
CA HIS A 226 -13.24 -13.70 14.20
C HIS A 226 -13.43 -13.98 15.69
N ASP A 227 -14.66 -14.30 16.09
CA ASP A 227 -14.91 -14.81 17.42
C ASP A 227 -14.30 -16.22 17.53
N SER A 228 -13.59 -16.47 18.63
CA SER A 228 -12.89 -17.74 18.88
C SER A 228 -13.80 -18.81 19.45
#